data_AF-A0A527GIX2-F1
#
_entry.id   AF-A0A527GIX2-F1
#
_cell.length_a   1.000
_cell.length_b   1.000
_cell.length_c   1.000
_cell.angle_alpha   90.00
_cell.angle_beta   90.00
_cell.angle_gamma   90.00
#
_symmetry.space_group_name_H-M   'P 1'
#
loop_
_entity.id
_entity.type
_entity.pdbx_description
1 polymer ?
#
loop_
_entity_poly.entity_id
_entity_poly.type
_entity_poly.pdbx_seq_one_letter_code
_entity_poly.pdbx_strand_id
1 'polypeptide(L)' 'PLGVATNFTINGRDYLIPMAVEEPSVVAAASYMARIARGCGGFETSSTAPIMRAQVQILGLSDPHGARARL' A
#
# COMPACT_ATOMS: atom_id res chain seq x y z
N PRO A 1 16.02 -2.53 12.49
CA PRO A 1 17.12 -1.99 11.65
C PRO A 1 16.53 -1.06 10.59
N LEU A 2 17.23 -0.01 10.16
CA LEU A 2 16.81 0.84 9.04
C LEU A 2 17.69 0.54 7.83
N GLY A 3 17.06 0.03 6.76
CA GLY A 3 17.69 -0.22 5.47
C GLY A 3 17.08 0.64 4.37
N VAL A 4 17.70 0.64 3.19
CA VAL A 4 17.20 1.34 2.00
C VAL A 4 17.19 0.36 0.84
N ALA A 5 16.00 0.07 0.31
CA ALA A 5 15.87 -0.71 -0.91
C ALA A 5 16.12 0.17 -2.14
N THR A 6 16.81 -0.42 -3.12
CA THR A 6 17.32 0.28 -4.31
C THR A 6 16.68 -0.25 -5.59
N ASN A 7 16.93 0.42 -6.72
CA ASN A 7 16.52 0.02 -8.08
C ASN A 7 15.03 0.14 -8.43
N PHE A 8 14.19 0.67 -7.54
CA PHE A 8 12.78 0.86 -7.83
C PHE A 8 12.59 2.00 -8.85
N THR A 9 12.04 1.66 -10.01
CA THR A 9 11.47 2.62 -10.96
C THR A 9 9.97 2.44 -10.95
N ILE A 10 9.22 3.49 -10.58
CA ILE A 10 7.76 3.47 -10.50
C ILE A 10 7.24 4.58 -11.42
N ASN A 11 6.40 4.23 -12.38
CA ASN A 11 5.85 5.15 -13.39
C ASN A 11 6.95 5.98 -14.07
N GLY A 12 8.08 5.34 -14.42
CA GLY A 12 9.22 5.98 -15.07
C GLY A 12 10.12 6.83 -14.17
N ARG A 13 9.86 6.90 -12.86
CA ARG A 13 10.68 7.66 -11.90
C ARG A 13 11.38 6.75 -10.90
N ASP A 14 12.63 7.06 -10.61
CA ASP A 14 13.45 6.30 -9.67
C ASP A 14 13.24 6.73 -8.22
N TYR A 15 13.24 5.73 -7.33
CA TYR A 15 13.05 5.91 -5.90
C TYR A 15 14.04 5.06 -5.08
N LEU A 16 14.50 5.65 -3.99
CA LEU A 16 15.10 4.93 -2.87
C LEU A 16 14.02 4.72 -1.82
N ILE A 17 13.83 3.49 -1.35
CA ILE A 17 12.73 3.14 -0.44
C ILE A 17 13.30 2.80 0.94
N PRO A 18 13.11 3.67 1.95
CA PRO A 18 13.47 3.36 3.33
C PRO A 18 12.60 2.22 3.87
N MET A 19 13.22 1.27 4.56
CA MET A 19 12.56 0.11 5.15
C MET A 19 13.02 -0.08 6.59
N ALA A 20 12.08 -0.11 7.53
CA ALA A 20 12.34 -0.45 8.92
C ALA A 20 11.85 -1.88 9.19
N VAL A 21 12.78 -2.84 9.23
CA VAL A 21 12.47 -4.28 9.40
C VAL A 21 13.61 -4.99 10.15
N GLU A 22 13.29 -6.00 10.94
CA GLU A 22 14.23 -6.84 11.70
C GLU A 22 14.68 -8.08 10.94
N GLU A 23 13.86 -8.58 10.02
CA GLU A 23 14.14 -9.79 9.26
C GLU A 23 15.32 -9.58 8.29
N PRO A 24 16.36 -10.44 8.37
CA PRO A 24 17.48 -10.39 7.43
C PRO A 24 17.01 -10.76 6.02
N SER A 25 17.75 -10.31 5.01
CA SER A 25 17.50 -10.54 3.57
C SER A 25 16.34 -9.77 2.92
N VAL A 26 15.35 -9.27 3.66
CA VAL A 26 14.19 -8.55 3.08
C VAL A 26 14.60 -7.39 2.16
N VAL A 27 15.46 -6.50 2.65
CA VAL A 27 15.93 -5.33 1.89
C VAL A 27 16.74 -5.74 0.66
N ALA A 28 17.52 -6.82 0.77
CA ALA A 28 18.33 -7.34 -0.31
C ALA A 28 17.47 -7.98 -1.42
N ALA A 29 16.49 -8.80 -1.03
CA ALA A 29 15.54 -9.42 -1.95
C ALA A 29 14.71 -8.38 -2.70
N ALA A 30 14.17 -7.39 -1.99
CA ALA A 30 13.43 -6.27 -2.59
C ALA A 30 14.27 -5.51 -3.62
N SER A 31 15.51 -5.16 -3.26
CA SER A 31 16.44 -4.45 -4.15
C SER A 31 16.82 -5.28 -5.39
N TYR A 32 17.00 -6.58 -5.21
CA TYR A 32 17.38 -7.50 -6.29
C TYR A 32 16.24 -7.69 -7.30
N MET A 33 15.01 -7.88 -6.82
CA MET A 33 13.82 -7.99 -7.69
C MET A 33 13.53 -6.66 -8.41
N ALA A 34 13.64 -5.53 -7.72
CA ALA A 34 13.47 -4.21 -8.33
C ALA A 34 14.48 -3.99 -9.48
N ARG A 35 15.72 -4.45 -9.33
CA ARG A 35 16.73 -4.40 -10.40
C ARG A 35 16.32 -5.20 -11.64
N ILE A 36 15.74 -6.38 -11.45
CA ILE A 36 15.22 -7.20 -12.56
C ILE A 36 14.04 -6.49 -13.23
N ALA A 37 13.05 -6.05 -12.45
CA ALA A 37 11.86 -5.36 -12.95
C ALA A 37 12.23 -4.09 -13.73
N ARG A 38 13.24 -3.35 -13.26
CA ARG A 38 13.77 -2.16 -13.96
C ARG A 38 14.25 -2.48 -15.38
N GLY A 39 14.90 -3.63 -15.59
CA GLY A 39 15.30 -4.10 -16.92
C GLY A 39 14.12 -4.35 -17.87
N CYS A 40 12.91 -4.53 -17.30
CA CYS A 40 11.65 -4.73 -18.02
C CYS A 40 10.78 -3.46 -18.10
N GLY A 41 11.31 -2.28 -17.73
CA GLY A 41 10.55 -1.02 -17.74
C GLY A 41 10.11 -0.52 -16.36
N GLY A 42 10.39 -1.27 -15.29
CA GLY A 42 10.02 -0.91 -13.92
C GLY A 42 8.61 -1.34 -13.54
N PHE A 43 8.01 -0.62 -12.60
CA PHE A 43 6.66 -0.85 -12.11
C PHE A 43 5.70 0.21 -12.62
N GLU A 44 4.52 -0.22 -13.08
CA GLU A 44 3.40 0.67 -13.38
C GLU A 44 2.35 0.58 -12.27
N THR A 45 1.89 1.73 -11.79
CA THR A 45 0.97 1.82 -10.65
C THR A 45 -0.05 2.94 -10.82
N SER A 46 -1.21 2.76 -10.21
CA SER A 46 -2.27 3.78 -10.09
C SER A 46 -2.95 3.66 -8.73
N SER A 47 -3.73 4.67 -8.34
CA SER A 47 -4.48 4.65 -7.08
C SER A 47 -5.87 5.24 -7.27
N THR A 48 -6.83 4.74 -6.49
CA THR A 48 -8.14 5.40 -6.34
C THR A 48 -8.00 6.67 -5.49
N ALA A 49 -9.09 7.44 -5.36
CA ALA A 49 -9.13 8.58 -4.45
C ALA A 49 -8.89 8.13 -2.99
N PRO A 50 -8.20 8.93 -2.16
CA PRO A 50 -7.87 8.60 -0.77
C PRO A 50 -9.09 8.75 0.17
N ILE A 51 -10.14 7.97 -0.11
CA ILE A 51 -11.40 8.00 0.65
C ILE A 51 -11.29 7.08 1.86
N MET A 52 -11.34 7.66 3.06
CA MET A 52 -11.41 6.91 4.31
C MET A 52 -12.86 6.63 4.72
N ARG A 53 -13.08 5.54 5.45
CA ARG A 53 -14.39 5.18 6.01
C ARG A 53 -14.39 5.44 7.52
N ALA A 54 -15.36 6.20 7.99
CA ALA A 54 -15.70 6.29 9.41
C ALA A 54 -16.93 5.42 9.66
N GLN A 55 -16.89 4.62 10.72
CA GLN A 55 -18.01 3.76 11.11
C GLN A 55 -18.56 4.23 12.45
N VAL A 56 -19.89 4.32 12.54
CA VAL A 56 -20.62 4.61 13.77
C VAL A 56 -21.49 3.40 14.08
N GLN A 57 -21.27 2.81 15.26
CA GLN A 57 -22.09 1.69 15.72
C GLN A 57 -23.40 2.24 16.31
N ILE A 58 -24.52 1.72 15.82
CA ILE A 58 -25.85 2.04 16.34
C ILE A 58 -26.40 0.77 17.00
N LEU A 59 -26.78 0.88 18.27
CA LEU A 59 -27.33 -0.21 19.08
C LEU A 59 -28.79 0.07 19.43
N GLY A 60 -29.53 -0.97 19.82
CA GLY A 60 -30.93 -0.83 20.27
C GLY A 60 -31.95 -0.57 19.15
N LEU A 61 -31.59 -0.82 17.89
CA LEU A 61 -32.52 -0.72 16.77
C LEU A 61 -33.42 -1.97 16.72
N SER A 62 -34.74 -1.75 16.77
CA SER A 62 -35.74 -2.80 16.54
C SER A 62 -35.92 -3.14 15.05
N ASP A 63 -35.66 -2.18 14.15
CA ASP A 63 -35.70 -2.35 12.69
C ASP A 63 -34.49 -1.65 12.02
N PRO A 64 -33.35 -2.34 11.86
CA PRO A 64 -32.16 -1.77 11.25
C PRO A 64 -32.32 -1.49 9.74
N HIS A 65 -33.17 -2.24 9.03
CA HIS A 65 -33.37 -2.06 7.59
C HIS A 65 -34.24 -0.83 7.32
N GLY A 66 -35.32 -0.64 8.09
CA GLY A 66 -36.12 0.57 8.04
C GLY A 66 -35.33 1.80 8.47
N ALA A 67 -34.49 1.69 9.50
CA ALA A 67 -33.59 2.78 9.91
C ALA A 67 -32.60 3.17 8.80
N ARG A 68 -32.02 2.19 8.09
CA ARG A 68 -31.13 2.45 6.94
C ARG A 68 -31.84 3.15 5.78
N ALA A 69 -33.08 2.77 5.48
CA ALA A 69 -33.83 3.33 4.35
C ALA A 69 -34.34 4.77 4.57
N ARG A 70 -34.26 5.30 5.80
CA ARG A 70 -34.63 6.68 6.16
C ARG A 70 -33.47 7.67 6.09
N LEU A 71 -32.25 7.18 5.93
CA LEU A 71 -31.05 7.98 5.68
C LEU A 71 -30.96 8.32 4.19
#